data_AF-A0A9W3ABW6-F1
#
_entry.id   AF-A0A9W3ABW6-F1
#
_cell.length_a   1.000
_cell.length_b   1.000
_cell.length_c   1.000
_cell.angle_alpha   90.00
_cell.angle_beta   90.00
_cell.angle_gamma   90.00
#
_symmetry.space_group_name_H-M   'P 1'
#
loop_
_entity.id
_entity.type
_entity.pdbx_description
1 polymer ?
#
loop_
_entity_poly.entity_id
_entity_poly.type
_entity_poly.pdbx_seq_one_letter_code
_entity_poly.pdbx_strand_id
1 'polypeptide(L)'
;MKQSGHTITVKQSGGTITVKQSGHIITVKQSGHTITVKQSGGTITGKQSECTITLKHSGGTITVKQSRDPITVKQSGGTITVKQSRHTITVKQSRDTITVKQSWGTITVKQSGQTITVKQSGDTITEKQSRDTITVKKI
;
A
#
# COMPACT_ATOMS: atom_id res chain seq x y z
N MET A 1 1.47 -15.26 13.12
CA MET A 1 0.57 -16.27 12.54
C MET A 1 1.28 -16.96 11.36
N LYS A 2 1.45 -18.29 11.40
CA LYS A 2 2.05 -19.13 10.35
C LYS A 2 0.89 -19.73 9.54
N GLN A 3 1.12 -19.95 8.24
CA GLN A 3 0.14 -20.14 7.15
C GLN A 3 -1.10 -20.99 7.45
N SER A 4 -2.24 -20.59 6.86
CA SER A 4 -3.31 -21.49 6.44
C SER A 4 -3.94 -20.95 5.14
N GLY A 5 -4.44 -21.84 4.28
CA GLY A 5 -5.01 -21.55 2.95
C GLY A 5 -6.36 -20.80 2.96
N HIS A 6 -6.55 -19.87 3.90
CA HIS A 6 -7.78 -19.13 4.09
C HIS A 6 -7.54 -17.63 4.28
N THR A 7 -8.59 -16.85 4.02
CA THR A 7 -8.63 -15.39 4.23
C THR A 7 -8.18 -15.03 5.64
N ILE A 8 -7.10 -14.26 5.77
CA ILE A 8 -6.64 -13.73 7.06
C ILE A 8 -7.42 -12.45 7.34
N THR A 9 -8.31 -12.48 8.33
CA THR A 9 -9.03 -11.28 8.78
C THR A 9 -8.58 -10.88 10.18
N VAL A 10 -7.98 -9.71 10.31
CA VAL A 10 -7.69 -9.09 11.60
C VAL A 10 -8.66 -7.92 11.80
N LYS A 11 -9.56 -8.03 12.78
CA LYS A 11 -10.59 -7.00 13.04
C LYS A 11 -9.98 -5.79 13.77
N GLN A 12 -9.28 -6.02 14.87
CA GLN A 12 -8.60 -5.01 15.66
C GLN A 12 -7.31 -5.60 16.22
N SER A 13 -6.25 -4.80 16.27
CA SER A 13 -5.02 -5.16 16.97
C SER A 13 -4.34 -3.91 17.51
N GLY A 14 -4.14 -3.87 18.82
CA GLY A 14 -3.26 -2.90 19.47
C GLY A 14 -1.78 -3.28 19.38
N GLY A 15 -1.41 -4.30 18.58
CA GLY A 15 -0.06 -4.81 18.46
C GLY A 15 0.42 -4.92 17.01
N THR A 16 1.64 -5.41 16.83
CA THR A 16 2.23 -5.64 15.51
C THR A 16 1.62 -6.88 14.84
N ILE A 17 1.00 -6.70 13.68
CA ILE A 17 0.51 -7.79 12.84
C ILE A 17 1.62 -8.16 11.85
N THR A 18 2.14 -9.37 11.93
CA THR A 18 3.09 -9.91 10.94
C THR A 18 2.52 -11.10 10.20
N VAL A 19 2.37 -10.95 8.88
CA VAL A 19 2.03 -12.03 7.95
C VAL A 19 3.28 -12.35 7.11
N LYS A 20 3.79 -13.59 7.24
CA LYS A 20 4.99 -14.00 6.49
C LYS A 20 4.66 -14.30 5.03
N GLN A 21 3.67 -15.14 4.77
CA GLN A 21 3.26 -15.55 3.43
C GLN A 21 1.74 -15.75 3.39
N SER A 22 1.09 -15.29 2.33
CA SER A 22 -0.31 -15.58 2.02
C SER A 22 -0.50 -15.72 0.51
N GLY A 23 -1.16 -16.77 0.04
CA GLY A 23 -1.63 -16.86 -1.35
C GLY A 23 -2.99 -16.17 -1.57
N HIS A 24 -3.67 -15.76 -0.50
CA HIS A 24 -5.08 -15.38 -0.51
C HIS A 24 -5.31 -13.98 0.06
N ILE A 25 -6.56 -13.68 0.42
CA ILE A 25 -6.99 -12.37 0.91
C ILE A 25 -6.46 -12.12 2.33
N ILE A 26 -5.84 -10.97 2.54
CA ILE A 26 -5.52 -10.42 3.86
C ILE A 26 -6.38 -9.18 4.05
N THR A 27 -7.23 -9.17 5.08
CA THR A 27 -7.99 -7.99 5.48
C THR A 27 -7.61 -7.57 6.88
N VAL A 28 -7.10 -6.35 7.03
CA VAL A 28 -6.89 -5.72 8.34
C VAL A 28 -7.85 -4.53 8.45
N LYS A 29 -8.81 -4.62 9.37
CA LYS A 29 -9.81 -3.56 9.54
C LYS A 29 -9.26 -2.39 10.34
N GLN A 30 -8.66 -2.65 11.50
CA GLN A 30 -8.05 -1.66 12.39
C GLN A 30 -6.75 -2.21 13.00
N SER A 31 -5.70 -1.38 13.01
CA SER A 31 -4.47 -1.64 13.74
C SER A 31 -3.91 -0.31 14.27
N GLY A 32 -3.35 -0.34 15.47
CA GLY A 32 -2.79 0.84 16.14
C GLY A 32 -1.26 0.95 16.10
N HIS A 33 -0.53 0.00 15.49
CA HIS A 33 0.95 0.02 15.52
C HIS A 33 1.62 -0.30 14.19
N THR A 34 1.69 -1.57 13.78
CA THR A 34 2.39 -1.94 12.55
C THR A 34 1.77 -3.16 11.89
N ILE A 35 1.56 -3.08 10.58
CA ILE A 35 1.23 -4.22 9.73
C ILE A 35 2.42 -4.50 8.83
N THR A 36 3.00 -5.68 8.96
CA THR A 36 4.04 -6.17 8.06
C THR A 36 3.54 -7.40 7.31
N VAL A 37 3.49 -7.32 5.98
CA VAL A 37 3.28 -8.48 5.11
C VAL A 37 4.55 -8.70 4.28
N LYS A 38 5.20 -9.86 4.45
CA LYS A 38 6.43 -10.13 3.69
C LYS A 38 6.13 -10.57 2.26
N GLN A 39 5.21 -11.51 2.07
CA GLN A 39 4.86 -12.02 0.74
C GLN A 39 3.35 -12.25 0.64
N SER A 40 2.71 -11.71 -0.40
CA SER A 40 1.30 -11.98 -0.71
C SER A 40 1.11 -12.23 -2.21
N GLY A 41 0.50 -13.35 -2.59
CA GLY A 41 0.02 -13.57 -3.96
C GLY A 41 -1.40 -13.03 -4.18
N GLY A 42 -2.18 -12.88 -3.11
CA GLY A 42 -3.58 -12.45 -3.15
C GLY A 42 -3.79 -10.97 -2.82
N THR A 43 -5.06 -10.63 -2.55
CA THR A 43 -5.47 -9.24 -2.26
C THR A 43 -5.17 -8.85 -0.81
N ILE A 44 -4.57 -7.67 -0.60
CA ILE A 44 -4.37 -7.08 0.72
C ILE A 44 -5.29 -5.87 0.86
N THR A 45 -6.12 -5.84 1.90
CA THR A 45 -6.98 -4.69 2.23
C THR A 45 -6.71 -4.18 3.63
N GLY A 46 -6.26 -2.93 3.75
CA GLY A 46 -6.21 -2.16 5.01
C GLY A 46 -7.33 -1.12 5.04
N LYS A 47 -8.22 -1.17 6.04
CA LYS A 47 -9.42 -0.30 6.09
C LYS A 47 -9.20 1.01 6.86
N GLN A 48 -8.58 0.94 8.04
CA GLN A 48 -8.21 2.10 8.85
C GLN A 48 -6.96 1.74 9.64
N SER A 49 -5.92 2.55 9.50
CA SER A 49 -4.72 2.31 10.27
C SER A 49 -4.10 3.61 10.75
N GLU A 50 -4.10 3.77 12.07
CA GLU A 50 -3.06 4.50 12.80
C GLU A 50 -1.89 3.51 12.99
N CYS A 51 -1.42 2.96 11.87
CA CYS A 51 -0.34 1.99 11.89
C CYS A 51 0.52 2.12 10.65
N THR A 52 1.82 1.94 10.83
CA THR A 52 2.76 1.83 9.71
C THR A 52 2.46 0.56 8.92
N ILE A 53 2.30 0.68 7.60
CA ILE A 53 2.05 -0.47 6.72
C ILE A 53 3.32 -0.74 5.92
N THR A 54 3.89 -1.95 6.08
CA THR A 54 5.04 -2.40 5.31
C THR A 54 4.70 -3.67 4.52
N LEU A 55 4.80 -3.58 3.21
CA LEU A 55 4.60 -4.68 2.26
C LEU A 55 5.92 -4.93 1.52
N LYS A 56 6.51 -6.13 1.66
CA LYS A 56 7.78 -6.42 0.97
C LYS A 56 7.56 -6.89 -0.46
N HIS A 57 6.75 -7.92 -0.67
CA HIS A 57 6.43 -8.45 -1.99
C HIS A 57 4.93 -8.72 -2.09
N SER A 58 4.26 -8.16 -3.09
CA SER A 58 2.88 -8.47 -3.43
C SER A 58 2.77 -8.79 -4.92
N GLY A 59 2.22 -9.95 -5.27
CA GLY A 59 1.83 -10.27 -6.65
C GLY A 59 0.41 -9.81 -6.99
N GLY A 60 -0.46 -9.70 -5.97
CA GLY A 60 -1.85 -9.28 -6.12
C GLY A 60 -2.12 -7.83 -5.73
N THR A 61 -3.40 -7.49 -5.70
CA THR A 61 -3.87 -6.12 -5.45
C THR A 61 -3.66 -5.68 -4.00
N ILE A 62 -3.16 -4.46 -3.83
CA ILE A 62 -3.05 -3.79 -2.54
C ILE A 62 -4.06 -2.66 -2.48
N THR A 63 -4.93 -2.65 -1.47
CA THR A 63 -5.87 -1.56 -1.20
C THR A 63 -5.69 -1.05 0.22
N VAL A 64 -5.36 0.23 0.35
CA VAL A 64 -5.37 0.95 1.63
C VAL A 64 -6.44 2.03 1.57
N LYS A 65 -7.45 1.96 2.43
CA LYS A 65 -8.55 2.94 2.42
C LYS A 65 -8.16 4.21 3.16
N GLN A 66 -7.61 4.09 4.36
CA GLN A 66 -7.19 5.23 5.17
C GLN A 66 -5.91 4.86 5.93
N SER A 67 -4.90 5.72 5.85
CA SER A 67 -3.69 5.61 6.65
C SER A 67 -3.28 6.97 7.17
N ARG A 68 -2.94 7.02 8.46
CA ARG A 68 -2.36 8.21 9.12
C ARG A 68 -0.84 8.11 9.29
N ASP A 69 -0.28 6.95 8.98
CA ASP A 69 1.12 6.60 9.15
C ASP A 69 1.76 6.24 7.82
N PRO A 70 3.09 6.01 7.77
CA PRO A 70 3.76 5.70 6.53
C PRO A 70 3.29 4.38 5.90
N ILE A 71 3.12 4.40 4.58
CA ILE A 71 2.90 3.21 3.77
C ILE A 71 4.17 2.95 2.97
N THR A 72 4.77 1.77 3.14
CA THR A 72 5.93 1.33 2.37
C THR A 72 5.61 0.05 1.60
N VAL A 73 5.76 0.10 0.28
CA VAL A 73 5.69 -1.07 -0.61
C VAL A 73 7.04 -1.22 -1.29
N LYS A 74 7.76 -2.32 -1.04
CA LYS A 74 9.06 -2.56 -1.68
C LYS A 74 8.89 -3.06 -3.11
N GLN A 75 8.09 -4.10 -3.32
CA GLN A 75 7.84 -4.65 -4.64
C GLN A 75 6.37 -5.03 -4.79
N SER A 76 5.72 -4.51 -5.83
CA SER A 76 4.38 -4.94 -6.25
C SER A 76 4.40 -5.36 -7.72
N GLY A 77 3.91 -6.56 -7.99
CA GLY A 77 3.59 -7.02 -9.33
C GLY A 77 2.16 -6.68 -9.76
N GLY A 78 1.29 -6.30 -8.82
CA GLY A 78 -0.11 -5.94 -9.09
C GLY A 78 -0.47 -4.53 -8.65
N THR A 79 -1.72 -4.16 -8.88
CA THR A 79 -2.24 -2.81 -8.66
C THR A 79 -2.17 -2.36 -7.19
N ILE A 80 -1.72 -1.12 -6.97
CA ILE A 80 -1.72 -0.46 -5.67
C ILE A 80 -2.77 0.65 -5.67
N THR A 81 -3.72 0.60 -4.74
CA THR A 81 -4.72 1.65 -4.53
C THR A 81 -4.65 2.18 -3.11
N VAL A 82 -4.39 3.49 -2.96
CA VAL A 82 -4.49 4.21 -1.68
C VAL A 82 -5.60 5.25 -1.81
N LYS A 83 -6.67 5.14 -1.02
CA LYS A 83 -7.76 6.13 -1.10
C LYS A 83 -7.39 7.42 -0.37
N GLN A 84 -6.89 7.31 0.85
CA GLN A 84 -6.50 8.47 1.67
C GLN A 84 -5.24 8.16 2.45
N SER A 85 -4.23 9.01 2.32
CA SER A 85 -3.03 9.01 3.16
C SER A 85 -2.76 10.40 3.71
N ARG A 86 -2.49 10.50 5.01
CA ARG A 86 -2.03 11.75 5.63
C ARG A 86 -0.52 11.80 5.84
N HIS A 87 0.18 10.75 5.46
CA HIS A 87 1.62 10.64 5.62
C HIS A 87 2.26 10.00 4.38
N THR A 88 3.55 9.69 4.48
CA THR A 88 4.39 9.35 3.35
C THR A 88 3.99 8.01 2.74
N ILE A 89 3.81 7.99 1.43
CA ILE A 89 3.65 6.77 0.63
C ILE A 89 4.96 6.54 -0.12
N THR A 90 5.64 5.44 0.16
CA THR A 90 6.84 5.03 -0.56
C THR A 90 6.59 3.73 -1.32
N VAL A 91 6.74 3.76 -2.64
CA VAL A 91 6.73 2.56 -3.50
C VAL A 91 8.08 2.45 -4.20
N LYS A 92 8.86 1.42 -3.87
CA LYS A 92 10.19 1.27 -4.48
C LYS A 92 10.09 0.72 -5.90
N GLN A 93 9.27 -0.30 -6.12
CA GLN A 93 9.05 -0.91 -7.43
C GLN A 93 7.60 -1.34 -7.55
N SER A 94 6.92 -0.86 -8.59
CA SER A 94 5.61 -1.37 -9.03
C SER A 94 5.71 -1.74 -10.50
N ARG A 95 5.23 -2.93 -10.89
CA ARG A 95 5.13 -3.33 -12.30
C ARG A 95 3.79 -3.00 -12.93
N ASP A 96 2.84 -2.56 -12.12
CA ASP A 96 1.46 -2.28 -12.50
C ASP A 96 1.05 -0.90 -11.92
N THR A 97 -0.23 -0.55 -12.09
CA THR A 97 -0.84 0.73 -11.79
C THR A 97 -0.76 1.09 -10.31
N ILE A 98 -0.41 2.36 -10.04
CA ILE A 98 -0.49 2.98 -8.73
C ILE A 98 -1.55 4.07 -8.78
N THR A 99 -2.60 3.94 -7.97
CA THR A 99 -3.64 4.97 -7.83
C THR A 99 -3.65 5.50 -6.39
N VAL A 100 -3.46 6.80 -6.23
CA VAL A 100 -3.65 7.51 -4.97
C VAL A 100 -4.77 8.54 -5.16
N LYS A 101 -5.89 8.40 -4.44
CA LYS A 101 -7.01 9.34 -4.60
C LYS A 101 -6.74 10.66 -3.88
N GLN A 102 -6.32 10.60 -2.63
CA GLN A 102 -6.02 11.79 -1.83
C GLN A 102 -4.78 11.54 -0.98
N SER A 103 -3.80 12.43 -1.06
CA SER A 103 -2.63 12.43 -0.20
C SER A 103 -2.36 13.82 0.36
N TRP A 104 -2.13 13.90 1.66
CA TRP A 104 -1.63 15.12 2.33
C TRP A 104 -0.19 14.95 2.82
N GLY A 105 0.44 13.82 2.50
CA GLY A 105 1.86 13.61 2.70
C GLY A 105 2.57 13.30 1.38
N THR A 106 3.89 13.24 1.47
CA THR A 106 4.77 13.00 0.31
C THR A 106 4.51 11.63 -0.33
N ILE A 107 4.47 11.60 -1.66
CA ILE A 107 4.42 10.36 -2.43
C ILE A 107 5.74 10.17 -3.16
N THR A 108 6.44 9.08 -2.88
CA THR A 108 7.69 8.72 -3.57
C THR A 108 7.53 7.39 -4.28
N VAL A 109 7.66 7.40 -5.60
CA VAL A 109 7.73 6.19 -6.42
C VAL A 109 9.09 6.12 -7.10
N LYS A 110 9.88 5.08 -6.81
CA LYS A 110 11.25 4.98 -7.37
C LYS A 110 11.25 4.37 -8.76
N GLN A 111 10.43 3.35 -9.01
CA GLN A 111 10.29 2.70 -10.30
C GLN A 111 8.85 2.26 -10.52
N SER A 112 8.24 2.67 -11.64
CA SER A 112 6.93 2.19 -12.09
C SER A 112 7.01 1.62 -13.51
N GLY A 113 6.41 0.45 -13.69
CA GLY A 113 6.27 -0.20 -14.98
C GLY A 113 5.11 0.32 -15.81
N GLN A 114 4.09 0.91 -15.16
CA GLN A 114 2.85 1.40 -15.76
C GLN A 114 2.41 2.72 -15.10
N THR A 115 1.13 3.08 -15.30
CA THR A 115 0.53 4.34 -14.92
C THR A 115 0.58 4.65 -13.42
N ILE A 116 0.93 5.88 -13.08
CA ILE A 116 0.74 6.46 -11.74
C ILE A 116 -0.32 7.55 -11.84
N THR A 117 -1.40 7.43 -11.06
CA THR A 117 -2.45 8.44 -10.95
C THR A 117 -2.57 8.95 -9.52
N VAL A 118 -2.41 10.26 -9.34
CA VAL A 118 -2.67 10.95 -8.07
C VAL A 118 -3.72 12.03 -8.28
N LYS A 119 -4.93 11.84 -7.74
CA LYS A 119 -6.07 12.73 -8.03
C LYS A 119 -6.07 14.02 -7.23
N GLN A 120 -5.57 13.99 -6.00
CA GLN A 120 -5.44 15.15 -5.13
C GLN A 120 -4.20 14.95 -4.27
N SER A 121 -3.24 15.87 -4.37
CA SER A 121 -2.08 15.93 -3.50
C SER A 121 -1.96 17.32 -2.91
N GLY A 122 -1.86 17.40 -1.58
CA GLY A 122 -1.51 18.62 -0.86
C GLY A 122 0.00 18.79 -0.67
N ASP A 123 0.81 17.81 -1.09
CA ASP A 123 2.26 17.80 -0.86
C ASP A 123 3.01 17.32 -2.13
N THR A 124 4.31 17.08 -1.97
CA THR A 124 5.28 16.68 -2.97
C THR A 124 5.03 15.28 -3.50
N ILE A 125 5.16 15.14 -4.82
CA ILE A 125 5.17 13.85 -5.50
C ILE A 125 6.50 13.74 -6.24
N THR A 126 7.24 12.68 -5.96
CA THR A 126 8.51 12.38 -6.61
C THR A 126 8.42 11.03 -7.28
N GLU A 127 8.72 11.02 -8.57
CA GLU A 127 8.80 9.83 -9.41
C GLU A 127 10.19 9.83 -10.04
N LYS A 128 10.95 8.73 -9.91
CA LYS A 128 12.35 8.70 -10.38
C LYS A 128 12.50 8.02 -11.75
N GLN A 129 11.71 7.01 -12.05
CA GLN A 129 11.82 6.20 -13.27
C GLN A 129 10.48 5.56 -13.62
N SER A 130 9.73 6.23 -14.50
CA SER A 130 8.53 5.67 -15.10
C SER A 130 8.80 5.19 -16.52
N ARG A 131 8.17 4.09 -16.89
CA ARG A 131 8.09 3.60 -18.29
C ARG A 131 6.81 4.03 -19.00
N ASP A 132 5.94 4.78 -18.31
CA ASP A 132 4.58 5.08 -18.74
C ASP A 132 4.09 6.41 -18.11
N THR A 133 2.80 6.68 -18.22
CA THR A 133 2.13 7.94 -17.91
C THR A 133 2.04 8.24 -16.41
N ILE A 134 2.31 9.49 -16.04
CA ILE A 134 2.11 10.02 -14.69
C ILE A 134 1.08 11.13 -14.76
N THR A 135 -0.05 10.96 -14.07
CA THR A 135 -1.08 12.00 -13.95
C THR A 135 -1.17 12.46 -12.50
N VAL A 136 -0.92 13.74 -12.26
CA VAL A 136 -1.00 14.36 -10.94
C VAL A 136 -1.91 15.58 -11.01
N LYS A 137 -2.86 15.66 -10.09
CA LYS A 137 -3.59 16.89 -9.80
C LYS A 137 -3.26 17.36 -8.38
N LYS A 138 -2.52 18.46 -8.30
CA LYS A 138 -2.22 19.17 -7.06
C LYS A 138 -3.41 20.07 -6.70
N ILE A 139 -3.71 20.19 -5.42
CA ILE A 139 -4.74 21.08 -4.87
C ILE A 139 -4.09 22.18 -4.04
#